data_AF-A0AAN8PDT8-F1
#
_entry.id   AF-A0AAN8PDT8-F1
#
_cell.length_a   1.000
_cell.length_b   1.000
_cell.length_c   1.000
_cell.angle_alpha   90.00
_cell.angle_beta   90.00
_cell.angle_gamma   90.00
#
_symmetry.space_group_name_H-M   'P 1'
#
loop_
_entity.id
_entity.type
_entity.pdbx_description
1 polymer ?
#
loop_
_entity_poly.entity_id
_entity_poly.type
_entity_poly.pdbx_seq_one_letter_code
_entity_poly.pdbx_strand_id
1 'polypeptide(L)'
;MNIKDEVLQLQSELKEVKSATEGFKQRIDSTDNILRQKNLIFYGLEERNDGQRETWEDGEKLVRNVLINELKLDGADDDSLVAIDRVHRIGKKTLNSNRPRPVKVCFHRLRTRDLILTKSRTLLKESTVHVSEDYSDQVRSIRKALIPHLQEAKKISENLVILKYDKLIINKDVFTFDLTNKQLVQINK
;
A
#
# COMPACT_ATOMS: atom_id res chain seq x y z
N MET A 1 31.17 -16.40 41.26
CA MET A 1 30.04 -16.46 40.30
C MET A 1 30.40 -17.45 39.21
N ASN A 2 29.48 -18.37 38.90
CA ASN A 2 29.69 -19.42 37.91
C ASN A 2 29.32 -18.87 36.54
N ILE A 3 30.31 -18.69 35.66
CA ILE A 3 30.17 -18.10 34.32
C ILE A 3 29.07 -18.80 33.51
N LYS A 4 28.84 -20.11 33.73
CA LYS A 4 27.76 -20.84 33.07
C LYS A 4 26.37 -20.34 33.42
N ASP A 5 26.15 -19.94 34.68
CA ASP A 5 24.85 -19.47 35.15
C ASP A 5 24.55 -18.07 34.58
N GLU A 6 25.56 -17.20 34.50
CA GLU A 6 25.46 -15.90 33.82
C GLU A 6 25.17 -16.06 32.32
N VAL A 7 25.83 -17.00 31.64
CA VAL A 7 25.57 -17.27 30.21
C VAL A 7 24.15 -17.77 29.98
N LEU A 8 23.63 -18.65 30.85
CA LEU A 8 22.25 -19.14 30.76
C LEU A 8 21.24 -18.02 31.01
N GLN A 9 21.49 -17.16 31.99
CA GLN A 9 20.64 -16.01 32.26
C GLN A 9 20.60 -15.04 31.07
N LEU A 10 21.76 -14.69 30.51
CA LEU A 10 21.85 -13.84 29.32
C LEU A 10 21.13 -14.43 28.10
N GLN A 11 21.19 -15.74 27.91
CA GLN A 11 20.45 -16.42 26.84
C GLN A 11 18.93 -16.32 27.03
N SER A 12 18.44 -16.42 28.27
CA SER A 12 17.03 -16.24 28.60
C SER A 12 16.57 -14.82 28.31
N GLU A 13 17.30 -13.83 28.83
CA GLU A 13 17.00 -12.40 28.63
C GLU A 13 17.04 -12.05 27.13
N LEU A 14 18.00 -12.56 26.37
CA LEU A 14 18.08 -12.35 24.92
C LEU A 14 16.85 -12.91 24.19
N LYS A 15 16.34 -14.07 24.61
CA LYS A 15 15.12 -14.68 24.03
C LYS A 15 13.90 -13.82 24.32
N GLU A 16 13.76 -13.33 25.54
CA GLU A 16 12.67 -12.44 25.95
C GLU A 16 12.69 -11.12 25.18
N VAL A 17 13.86 -10.47 25.09
CA VAL A 17 14.04 -9.22 24.34
C VAL A 17 13.73 -9.41 22.85
N LYS A 18 14.16 -10.52 22.24
CA LYS A 18 13.84 -10.84 20.83
C LYS A 18 12.33 -11.01 20.62
N SER A 19 11.66 -11.74 21.52
CA SER A 19 10.21 -11.94 21.48
C SER A 19 9.45 -10.63 21.61
N ALA A 20 9.82 -9.79 22.58
CA ALA A 20 9.21 -8.48 22.78
C ALA A 20 9.43 -7.55 21.57
N THR A 21 10.64 -7.55 21.00
CA THR A 21 10.99 -6.77 19.81
C THR A 21 10.13 -7.18 18.61
N GLU A 22 9.92 -8.48 18.40
CA GLU A 22 9.06 -8.98 17.34
C GLU A 22 7.60 -8.57 17.56
N GLY A 23 7.10 -8.70 18.79
CA GLY A 23 5.76 -8.23 19.15
C GLY A 23 5.56 -6.73 18.91
N PHE A 24 6.56 -5.90 19.22
CA PHE A 24 6.50 -4.46 18.94
C PHE A 24 6.51 -4.15 17.45
N LYS A 25 7.35 -4.84 16.65
CA LYS A 25 7.36 -4.68 15.19
C LYS A 25 5.98 -4.97 14.59
N GLN A 26 5.35 -6.07 15.00
CA GLN A 26 4.01 -6.45 14.52
C GLN A 26 2.95 -5.41 14.90
N ARG A 27 3.01 -4.84 16.10
CA ARG A 27 2.09 -3.77 16.54
C ARG A 27 2.32 -2.47 15.77
N ILE A 28 3.56 -2.10 15.53
CA ILE A 28 3.92 -0.92 14.73
C ILE A 28 3.39 -1.07 13.31
N ASP A 29 3.63 -2.22 12.67
CA ASP A 29 3.14 -2.49 11.32
C ASP A 29 1.60 -2.47 11.25
N SER A 30 0.93 -3.08 12.22
CA SER A 30 -0.54 -3.06 12.31
C SER A 30 -1.07 -1.63 12.46
N THR A 31 -0.44 -0.82 13.30
CA THR A 31 -0.83 0.57 13.54
C THR A 31 -0.58 1.43 12.30
N ASP A 32 0.58 1.30 11.67
CA ASP A 32 0.92 2.01 10.43
C ASP A 32 -0.09 1.67 9.33
N ASN A 33 -0.46 0.40 9.19
CA ASN A 33 -1.49 0.02 8.23
C ASN A 33 -2.86 0.62 8.56
N ILE A 34 -3.29 0.67 9.83
CA ILE A 34 -4.53 1.35 10.24
C ILE A 34 -4.50 2.83 9.83
N LEU A 35 -3.40 3.53 10.10
CA LEU A 35 -3.23 4.94 9.73
C LEU A 35 -3.22 5.15 8.21
N ARG A 36 -2.86 4.12 7.43
CA ARG A 36 -2.87 4.18 5.96
C ARG A 36 -4.14 3.69 5.31
N GLN A 37 -5.09 3.10 6.04
CA GLN A 37 -6.32 2.54 5.45
C GLN A 37 -7.11 3.56 4.63
N LYS A 38 -7.09 4.84 5.02
CA LYS A 38 -7.81 5.89 4.30
C LYS A 38 -7.01 6.51 3.15
N ASN A 39 -5.81 6.01 2.90
CA ASN A 39 -4.92 6.56 1.90
C ASN A 39 -5.02 5.81 0.57
N LEU A 40 -4.89 6.55 -0.52
CA LEU A 40 -4.61 6.03 -1.86
C LEU A 40 -3.37 6.71 -2.43
N ILE A 41 -2.74 6.02 -3.36
CA ILE A 41 -1.62 6.54 -4.15
C ILE A 41 -2.06 6.59 -5.61
N PHE A 42 -2.03 7.79 -6.18
CA PHE A 42 -2.29 8.05 -7.58
C PHE A 42 -0.96 8.15 -8.33
N TYR A 43 -0.84 7.43 -9.43
CA TYR A 43 0.32 7.42 -10.32
C TYR A 43 -0.09 8.00 -11.66
N GLY A 44 0.87 8.58 -12.39
CA GLY A 44 0.63 9.12 -13.74
C GLY A 44 0.02 10.52 -13.77
N LEU A 45 -0.24 11.16 -12.62
CA LEU A 45 -0.69 12.54 -12.58
C LEU A 45 0.44 13.48 -12.96
N GLU A 46 0.26 14.29 -14.00
CA GLU A 46 1.26 15.23 -14.46
C GLU A 46 1.78 16.12 -13.33
N GLU A 47 3.08 16.33 -13.31
CA GLU A 47 3.76 17.15 -12.31
C GLU A 47 4.21 18.46 -12.96
N ARG A 48 4.01 19.57 -12.26
CA ARG A 48 4.37 20.90 -12.75
C ARG A 48 5.88 20.98 -13.00
N ASN A 49 6.27 21.45 -14.19
CA ASN A 49 7.66 21.46 -14.64
C ASN A 49 8.30 22.85 -14.76
N ASP A 50 7.59 23.92 -14.38
CA ASP A 50 8.03 25.32 -14.53
C ASP A 50 8.96 25.82 -13.40
N GLY A 51 9.61 24.92 -12.66
CA GLY A 51 10.50 25.25 -11.56
C GLY A 51 9.80 25.71 -10.27
N GLN A 52 8.48 25.95 -10.28
CA GLN A 52 7.74 26.29 -9.07
C GLN A 52 7.43 25.04 -8.23
N ARG A 53 7.27 25.24 -6.92
CA ARG A 53 6.85 24.19 -6.00
C ARG A 53 5.34 24.02 -6.10
N GLU A 54 4.91 22.83 -6.50
CA GLU A 54 3.50 22.42 -6.46
C GLU A 54 2.95 22.57 -5.03
N THR A 55 1.81 23.23 -4.90
CA THR A 55 1.12 23.39 -3.61
C THR A 55 0.20 22.21 -3.33
N TRP A 56 -0.43 22.22 -2.15
CA TRP A 56 -1.37 21.15 -1.79
C TRP A 56 -2.65 21.25 -2.63
N GLU A 57 -3.10 22.47 -2.91
CA GLU A 57 -4.26 22.77 -3.74
C GLU A 57 -4.06 22.32 -5.19
N ASP A 58 -2.85 22.45 -5.73
CA ASP A 58 -2.51 21.97 -7.07
C ASP A 58 -2.69 20.44 -7.17
N GLY A 59 -2.12 19.71 -6.20
CA GLY A 59 -2.26 18.26 -6.14
C GLY A 59 -3.70 17.81 -5.94
N GLU A 60 -4.46 18.53 -5.11
CA GLU A 60 -5.88 18.24 -4.88
C GLU A 60 -6.73 18.46 -6.14
N LYS A 61 -6.50 19.54 -6.90
CA LYS A 61 -7.17 19.77 -8.19
C LYS A 61 -6.94 18.63 -9.17
N LEU A 62 -5.71 18.13 -9.27
CA LEU A 62 -5.38 16.98 -10.13
C LEU A 62 -6.15 15.74 -9.70
N VAL A 63 -6.21 15.45 -8.40
CA VAL A 63 -6.97 14.32 -7.87
C VAL A 63 -8.45 14.48 -8.16
N ARG A 64 -9.06 15.63 -7.85
CA ARG A 64 -10.49 15.89 -8.11
C ARG A 64 -10.84 15.78 -9.59
N ASN A 65 -9.97 16.24 -10.48
CA ASN A 65 -10.13 16.05 -11.92
C ASN A 65 -10.26 14.57 -12.28
N VAL A 66 -9.36 13.70 -11.78
CA VAL A 66 -9.45 12.24 -12.00
C VAL A 66 -10.77 11.69 -11.44
N LEU A 67 -11.17 12.10 -10.24
CA LEU A 67 -12.41 11.61 -9.61
C LEU A 67 -13.65 11.93 -10.46
N ILE A 68 -13.74 13.15 -10.98
CA ILE A 68 -14.88 13.61 -11.79
C ILE A 68 -14.82 13.00 -13.19
N ASN A 69 -13.70 13.20 -13.88
CA ASN A 69 -13.61 12.95 -15.31
C ASN A 69 -13.32 11.50 -15.65
N GLU A 70 -12.47 10.82 -14.88
CA GLU A 70 -12.11 9.43 -15.15
C GLU A 70 -12.95 8.44 -14.33
N LEU A 71 -13.24 8.76 -13.06
CA LEU A 71 -14.02 7.87 -12.18
C LEU A 71 -15.52 8.16 -12.18
N LYS A 72 -15.98 9.21 -12.86
CA LYS A 72 -17.41 9.59 -12.95
C LYS A 72 -18.06 9.67 -11.57
N LEU A 73 -17.39 10.37 -10.65
CA LEU A 73 -17.92 10.68 -9.32
C LEU A 73 -18.47 12.11 -9.35
N ASP A 74 -19.77 12.22 -9.59
CA ASP A 74 -20.48 13.50 -9.57
C ASP A 74 -20.40 14.11 -8.17
N GLY A 75 -20.12 15.42 -8.10
CA GLY A 75 -19.95 16.13 -6.84
C GLY A 75 -18.63 15.84 -6.11
N ALA A 76 -17.64 15.21 -6.76
CA ALA A 76 -16.33 15.00 -6.14
C ALA A 76 -15.51 16.29 -5.96
N ASP A 77 -16.00 17.43 -6.44
CA ASP A 77 -15.54 18.78 -6.12
C ASP A 77 -16.06 19.30 -4.76
N ASP A 78 -17.16 18.74 -4.24
CA ASP A 78 -17.73 19.12 -2.95
C ASP A 78 -17.11 18.30 -1.80
N ASP A 79 -16.53 19.00 -0.82
CA ASP A 79 -15.98 18.40 0.40
C ASP A 79 -17.03 17.70 1.27
N SER A 80 -18.31 18.07 1.15
CA SER A 80 -19.39 17.39 1.88
C SER A 80 -19.55 15.93 1.43
N LEU A 81 -19.22 15.65 0.16
CA LEU A 81 -19.30 14.34 -0.48
C LEU A 81 -17.95 13.63 -0.46
N VAL A 82 -16.89 14.32 -0.89
CA VAL A 82 -15.52 13.80 -0.98
C VAL A 82 -14.56 14.72 -0.23
N ALA A 83 -14.55 14.56 1.10
CA ALA A 83 -13.58 15.23 1.97
C ALA A 83 -12.19 14.60 1.85
N ILE A 84 -11.21 15.45 1.56
CA ILE A 84 -9.79 15.10 1.47
C ILE A 84 -9.06 15.75 2.66
N ASP A 85 -8.44 14.93 3.52
CA ASP A 85 -7.73 15.42 4.71
C ASP A 85 -6.30 15.91 4.35
N ARG A 86 -5.65 15.28 3.37
CA ARG A 86 -4.27 15.61 2.96
C ARG A 86 -3.95 15.13 1.56
N VAL A 87 -3.22 15.96 0.80
CA VAL A 87 -2.63 15.60 -0.50
C VAL A 87 -1.17 16.01 -0.56
N HIS A 88 -0.29 15.13 -1.04
CA HIS A 88 1.10 15.49 -1.34
C HIS A 88 1.78 14.49 -2.28
N ARG A 89 2.80 14.95 -3.01
CA ARG A 89 3.68 14.08 -3.81
C ARG A 89 4.58 13.24 -2.90
N ILE A 90 4.82 11.99 -3.29
CA ILE A 90 5.73 11.07 -2.63
C ILE A 90 7.14 11.22 -3.23
N GLY A 91 8.15 11.36 -2.36
CA GLY A 91 9.56 11.36 -2.75
C GLY A 91 10.08 12.73 -3.22
N LYS A 92 11.38 12.78 -3.52
CA LYS A 92 12.07 14.00 -3.96
C LYS A 92 11.85 14.24 -5.45
N LYS A 93 11.61 15.49 -5.84
CA LYS A 93 11.54 15.87 -7.25
C LYS A 93 12.89 15.61 -7.89
N THR A 94 12.90 14.85 -8.97
CA THR A 94 14.11 14.56 -9.76
C THR A 94 14.08 15.45 -10.99
N LEU A 95 15.08 16.32 -11.14
CA LEU A 95 15.21 17.16 -12.32
C LEU A 95 15.34 16.27 -13.58
N ASN A 96 14.63 16.63 -14.65
CA ASN A 96 14.64 15.91 -15.94
C ASN A 96 14.09 14.47 -15.88
N SER A 97 13.28 14.12 -14.87
CA SER A 97 12.53 12.85 -14.88
C SER A 97 11.28 12.97 -15.75
N ASN A 98 11.14 12.08 -16.73
CA ASN A 98 9.90 11.94 -17.51
C ASN A 98 8.78 11.21 -16.73
N ARG A 99 9.04 10.78 -15.49
CA ARG A 99 8.05 10.11 -14.64
C ARG A 99 7.62 11.06 -13.53
N PRO A 100 6.34 11.50 -13.52
CA PRO A 100 5.83 12.33 -12.43
C PRO A 100 5.81 11.55 -11.12
N ARG A 101 6.02 12.25 -10.00
CA ARG A 101 5.96 11.60 -8.68
C ARG A 101 4.53 11.16 -8.36
N PRO A 102 4.35 10.00 -7.70
CA PRO A 102 3.04 9.58 -7.23
C PRO A 102 2.45 10.60 -6.23
N VAL A 103 1.13 10.76 -6.23
CA VAL A 103 0.39 11.61 -5.27
C VAL A 103 -0.24 10.72 -4.22
N LYS A 104 0.10 10.93 -2.95
CA LYS A 104 -0.60 10.33 -1.82
C LYS A 104 -1.76 11.21 -1.40
N VAL A 105 -2.93 10.61 -1.25
CA VAL A 105 -4.17 11.25 -0.82
C VAL A 105 -4.69 10.53 0.42
N CYS A 106 -5.01 11.27 1.47
CA CYS A 106 -5.74 10.77 2.64
C CYS A 106 -7.19 11.28 2.55
N PHE A 107 -8.14 10.35 2.48
CA PHE A 107 -9.57 10.69 2.51
C PHE A 107 -10.09 10.70 3.94
N HIS A 108 -11.14 11.48 4.19
CA HIS A 108 -11.74 11.53 5.51
C HIS A 108 -12.45 10.22 5.90
N ARG A 109 -13.15 9.60 4.94
CA ARG A 109 -13.98 8.42 5.13
C ARG A 109 -13.41 7.21 4.40
N LEU A 110 -13.31 6.07 5.10
CA LEU A 110 -12.87 4.79 4.52
C LEU A 110 -13.78 4.34 3.36
N ARG A 111 -15.08 4.57 3.47
CA ARG A 111 -16.04 4.23 2.41
C ARG A 111 -15.78 4.99 1.11
N THR A 112 -15.40 6.28 1.20
CA THR A 112 -15.03 7.10 0.04
C THR A 112 -13.78 6.53 -0.62
N ARG A 113 -12.76 6.20 0.18
CA ARG A 113 -11.54 5.52 -0.27
C ARG A 113 -11.86 4.22 -1.02
N ASP A 114 -12.68 3.35 -0.43
CA ASP A 114 -13.04 2.05 -1.00
C ASP A 114 -13.84 2.17 -2.31
N LEU A 115 -14.75 3.15 -2.38
CA LEU A 115 -15.51 3.46 -3.60
C LEU A 115 -14.56 3.88 -4.74
N ILE A 116 -13.65 4.82 -4.47
CA ILE A 116 -12.66 5.30 -5.43
C ILE A 116 -11.78 4.16 -5.93
N LEU A 117 -11.27 3.33 -5.02
CA LEU A 117 -10.43 2.18 -5.36
C LEU A 117 -11.18 1.12 -6.20
N THR A 118 -12.45 0.89 -5.90
CA THR A 118 -13.27 -0.08 -6.65
C THR A 118 -13.52 0.43 -8.07
N LYS A 119 -13.95 1.69 -8.20
CA LYS A 119 -14.15 2.33 -9.50
C LYS A 119 -12.87 2.42 -10.32
N SER A 120 -11.73 2.70 -9.69
CA SER A 120 -10.46 2.81 -10.41
C SER A 120 -10.03 1.49 -11.04
N ARG A 121 -10.22 0.36 -10.36
CA ARG A 121 -9.93 -0.98 -10.88
C ARG A 121 -10.76 -1.34 -12.12
N THR A 122 -11.91 -0.71 -12.31
CA THR A 122 -12.79 -0.96 -13.47
C THR A 122 -12.60 0.08 -14.58
N LEU A 123 -12.51 1.37 -14.23
CA LEU A 123 -12.55 2.48 -15.17
C LEU A 123 -11.17 2.93 -15.66
N LEU A 124 -10.09 2.69 -14.90
CA LEU A 124 -8.73 3.14 -15.23
C LEU A 124 -7.85 2.05 -15.86
N LYS A 125 -8.43 0.97 -16.39
CA LYS A 125 -7.63 -0.15 -16.94
C LYS A 125 -6.75 0.27 -18.11
N GLU A 126 -7.30 1.13 -18.99
CA GLU A 126 -6.62 1.66 -20.17
C GLU A 126 -6.15 3.12 -19.97
N SER A 127 -6.30 3.67 -18.75
CA SER A 127 -5.82 5.01 -18.42
C SER A 127 -4.33 4.99 -18.13
N THR A 128 -3.66 6.12 -18.39
CA THR A 128 -2.30 6.37 -17.92
C THR A 128 -2.23 6.59 -16.41
N VAL A 129 -3.38 6.90 -15.79
CA VAL A 129 -3.52 7.07 -14.35
C VAL A 129 -3.79 5.72 -13.69
N HIS A 130 -3.07 5.45 -12.60
CA HIS A 130 -3.28 4.25 -11.80
C HIS A 130 -3.49 4.62 -10.34
N VAL A 131 -4.32 3.84 -9.65
CA VAL A 131 -4.64 4.06 -8.24
C VAL A 131 -4.34 2.79 -7.46
N SER A 132 -3.55 2.91 -6.40
CA SER A 132 -3.27 1.80 -5.49
C SER A 132 -3.55 2.19 -4.04
N GLU A 133 -3.66 1.18 -3.19
CA GLU A 133 -3.63 1.37 -1.73
C GLU A 133 -2.24 1.80 -1.26
N ASP A 134 -2.18 2.53 -0.15
CA ASP A 134 -0.95 2.83 0.59
C ASP A 134 -0.78 1.77 1.68
N TYR A 135 0.22 0.92 1.53
CA TYR A 135 0.52 -0.13 2.51
C TYR A 135 1.84 0.14 3.22
N SER A 136 2.00 -0.42 4.42
CA SER A 136 3.29 -0.40 5.13
C SER A 136 4.42 -1.05 4.30
N ASP A 137 5.67 -0.78 4.68
CA ASP A 137 6.83 -1.36 4.00
C ASP A 137 6.85 -2.89 4.04
N GLN A 138 6.42 -3.49 5.16
CA GLN A 138 6.33 -4.94 5.30
C GLN A 138 5.34 -5.54 4.31
N VAL A 139 4.12 -5.01 4.26
CA VAL A 139 3.07 -5.49 3.35
C VAL A 139 3.50 -5.26 1.89
N ARG A 140 4.10 -4.11 1.56
CA ARG A 140 4.63 -3.85 0.21
C ARG A 140 5.71 -4.87 -0.18
N SER A 141 6.59 -5.23 0.75
CA SER A 141 7.66 -6.21 0.53
C SER A 141 7.09 -7.61 0.28
N ILE A 142 6.13 -8.06 1.10
CA ILE A 142 5.43 -9.34 0.91
C ILE A 142 4.72 -9.35 -0.44
N ARG A 143 3.94 -8.30 -0.76
CA ARG A 143 3.24 -8.18 -2.04
C ARG A 143 4.20 -8.26 -3.22
N LYS A 144 5.34 -7.57 -3.16
CA LYS A 144 6.36 -7.62 -4.21
C LYS A 144 6.87 -9.03 -4.43
N ALA A 145 7.08 -9.80 -3.37
CA ALA A 145 7.50 -11.20 -3.46
C ALA A 145 6.37 -12.14 -3.96
N LEU A 146 5.10 -11.79 -3.72
CA LEU A 146 3.95 -12.56 -4.21
C LEU A 146 3.62 -12.31 -5.70
N ILE A 147 4.04 -11.19 -6.28
CA ILE A 147 3.70 -10.83 -7.69
C ILE A 147 4.17 -11.89 -8.71
N PRO A 148 5.39 -12.44 -8.65
CA PRO A 148 5.81 -13.51 -9.57
C PRO A 148 4.90 -14.74 -9.48
N HIS A 149 4.58 -15.20 -8.26
CA HIS A 149 3.69 -16.34 -8.03
C HIS A 149 2.25 -16.07 -8.50
N LEU A 150 1.76 -14.83 -8.31
CA LEU A 150 0.48 -14.38 -8.86
C LEU A 150 0.46 -14.49 -10.39
N GLN A 151 1.53 -14.06 -11.07
CA GLN A 151 1.64 -14.12 -12.53
C GLN A 151 1.69 -15.57 -13.03
N GLU A 152 2.44 -16.45 -12.36
CA GLU A 152 2.50 -17.87 -12.67
C GLU A 152 1.13 -18.55 -12.49
N ALA A 153 0.47 -18.32 -11.34
CA ALA A 153 -0.84 -18.91 -11.06
C ALA A 153 -1.92 -18.46 -12.07
N LYS A 154 -1.84 -17.21 -12.57
CA LYS A 154 -2.75 -16.66 -13.58
C LYS A 154 -2.56 -17.25 -14.98
N LYS A 155 -1.43 -17.90 -15.27
CA LYS A 155 -1.23 -18.60 -16.57
C LYS A 155 -2.13 -19.83 -16.70
N ILE A 156 -2.58 -20.38 -15.58
CA ILE A 156 -3.49 -21.52 -15.54
C ILE A 156 -4.92 -20.96 -15.55
N SER A 157 -5.64 -21.15 -16.65
CA SER A 157 -6.95 -20.52 -16.89
C SER A 157 -8.04 -20.88 -15.87
N GLU A 158 -7.92 -22.05 -15.24
CA GLU A 158 -8.90 -22.55 -14.27
C GLU A 158 -8.75 -21.90 -12.87
N ASN A 159 -7.62 -21.23 -12.61
CA ASN A 159 -7.35 -20.70 -11.28
C ASN A 159 -8.06 -19.36 -11.04
N LEU A 160 -8.83 -19.31 -9.95
CA LEU A 160 -9.26 -18.04 -9.37
C LEU A 160 -8.12 -17.46 -8.53
N VAL A 161 -7.42 -16.44 -9.05
CA VAL A 161 -6.27 -15.85 -8.38
C VAL A 161 -6.54 -14.41 -7.93
N ILE A 162 -6.42 -14.16 -6.62
CA ILE A 162 -6.67 -12.84 -6.00
C ILE A 162 -5.49 -12.47 -5.10
N LEU A 163 -4.91 -11.28 -5.31
CA LEU A 163 -3.92 -10.70 -4.40
C LEU A 163 -4.60 -9.65 -3.51
N LYS A 164 -4.75 -9.94 -2.22
CA LYS A 164 -5.41 -9.07 -1.25
C LYS A 164 -4.49 -8.81 -0.06
N TYR A 165 -4.19 -7.55 0.21
CA TYR A 165 -3.28 -7.15 1.29
C TYR A 165 -1.94 -7.90 1.18
N ASP A 166 -1.52 -8.64 2.22
CA ASP A 166 -0.31 -9.47 2.27
C ASP A 166 -0.52 -10.93 1.81
N LYS A 167 -1.67 -11.25 1.19
CA LYS A 167 -2.06 -12.62 0.86
C LYS A 167 -2.32 -12.83 -0.62
N LEU A 168 -1.85 -13.96 -1.13
CA LEU A 168 -2.18 -14.50 -2.44
C LEU A 168 -3.17 -15.64 -2.25
N ILE A 169 -4.36 -15.51 -2.83
CA ILE A 169 -5.42 -16.50 -2.77
C ILE A 169 -5.48 -17.19 -4.13
N ILE A 170 -5.31 -18.51 -4.16
CA ILE A 170 -5.43 -19.34 -5.36
C ILE A 170 -6.54 -20.35 -5.06
N ASN A 171 -7.68 -20.20 -5.73
CA ASN A 171 -8.89 -20.99 -5.48
C ASN A 171 -9.35 -20.87 -4.02
N LYS A 172 -9.07 -21.88 -3.19
CA LYS A 172 -9.42 -21.90 -1.75
C LYS A 172 -8.20 -21.73 -0.85
N ASP A 173 -7.00 -21.87 -1.40
CA ASP A 173 -5.76 -21.83 -0.65
C ASP A 173 -5.25 -20.41 -0.51
N VAL A 174 -4.79 -20.08 0.68
CA VAL A 174 -4.28 -18.75 1.03
C VAL A 174 -2.80 -18.87 1.32
N PHE A 175 -2.01 -18.04 0.65
CA PHE A 175 -0.56 -18.00 0.78
C PHE A 175 -0.11 -16.62 1.24
N THR A 176 0.97 -16.57 2.01
CA THR A 176 1.78 -15.36 2.27
C THR A 176 3.23 -15.65 1.92
N PHE A 177 4.09 -14.64 2.00
CA PHE A 177 5.52 -14.79 1.76
C PHE A 177 6.30 -14.53 3.04
N ASP A 178 7.08 -15.52 3.47
CA ASP A 178 8.03 -15.36 4.57
C ASP A 178 9.27 -14.64 4.04
N LEU A 179 9.44 -13.37 4.43
CA LEU A 179 10.57 -12.55 4.02
C LEU A 179 11.92 -13.04 4.59
N THR A 180 11.90 -13.77 5.72
CA THR A 180 13.12 -14.26 6.39
C THR A 180 13.67 -15.48 5.66
N ASN A 181 12.80 -16.47 5.43
CA ASN A 181 13.18 -17.72 4.75
C ASN A 181 13.04 -17.63 3.22
N LYS A 182 12.50 -16.51 2.70
CA LYS A 182 12.28 -16.23 1.27
C LYS A 182 11.46 -17.31 0.57
N GLN A 183 10.37 -17.73 1.20
CA GLN A 183 9.53 -18.81 0.70
C GLN A 183 8.03 -18.47 0.79
N LEU A 184 7.27 -19.07 -0.11
CA LEU A 184 5.81 -19.03 -0.06
C LEU A 184 5.32 -19.97 1.06
N VAL A 185 4.44 -19.47 1.92
CA VAL A 185 3.88 -20.21 3.05
C VAL A 185 2.37 -20.23 2.94
N GLN A 186 1.78 -21.43 3.01
CA GLN A 186 0.33 -21.59 3.05
C GLN A 186 -0.18 -21.29 4.46
N ILE A 187 -1.23 -20.47 4.55
CA ILE A 187 -1.92 -20.13 5.79
C ILE A 187 -3.21 -20.97 5.82
N ASN A 188 -3.27 -21.95 6.71
CA ASN A 188 -4.50 -22.66 6.98
C ASN A 188 -5.43 -21.74 7.79
N LYS A 189 -6.71 -21.70 7.39
CA LYS A 189 -7.76 -21.00 8.13
C LYS A 189 -8.04 -21.66 9.47
#